data_AF-A0A401HVU9-F1
#
_entry.id   AF-A0A401HVU9-F1
#
_cell.length_a   1.000
_cell.length_b   1.000
_cell.length_c   1.000
_cell.angle_alpha   90.00
_cell.angle_beta   90.00
_cell.angle_gamma   90.00
#
_symmetry.space_group_name_H-M   'P 1'
#
loop_
_entity.id
_entity.type
_entity.pdbx_description
1 polymer ?
#
loop_
_entity_poly.entity_id
_entity_poly.type
_entity_poly.pdbx_seq_one_letter_code
_entity_poly.pdbx_strand_id
1 'polypeptide(L)'
;MGFMPPFSLCGCWEVWDIKTKYLSPRWAQLSCRQWVVNGPTEIKNIIHTPLDRLLGIDFDSKVLRETDKFIAKMKAKNEQILRLKDKEKALSEVIKIRY
;
A
#
# COMPACT_ATOMS: atom_id res chain seq x y z
N MET A 1 -7.51 -21.04 -4.71
CA MET A 1 -7.86 -20.78 -3.30
C MET A 1 -6.95 -19.68 -2.79
N GLY A 2 -7.48 -18.49 -2.56
CA GLY A 2 -6.69 -17.39 -1.99
C GLY A 2 -6.50 -17.66 -0.50
N PHE A 3 -5.25 -17.68 -0.04
CA PHE A 3 -4.94 -17.73 1.39
C PHE A 3 -5.63 -16.54 2.07
N MET A 4 -6.56 -16.80 2.97
CA MET A 4 -7.06 -15.77 3.86
C MET A 4 -5.87 -15.27 4.68
N PRO A 5 -5.57 -13.96 4.67
CA PRO A 5 -4.51 -13.42 5.48
C PRO A 5 -4.83 -13.66 6.96
N PRO A 6 -3.81 -13.75 7.84
CA PRO A 6 -4.03 -13.81 9.28
C PRO A 6 -5.03 -12.72 9.70
N PHE A 7 -5.99 -13.03 10.56
CA PHE A 7 -7.01 -12.06 11.03
C PHE A 7 -6.38 -10.77 11.59
N SER A 8 -5.18 -10.87 12.17
CA SER A 8 -4.38 -9.73 12.63
C SER A 8 -4.03 -8.75 11.50
N LEU A 9 -3.84 -9.23 10.27
CA LEU A 9 -3.46 -8.44 9.10
C LEU A 9 -4.64 -8.11 8.17
N CYS A 10 -5.83 -8.65 8.44
CA CYS A 10 -7.04 -8.28 7.72
C CYS A 10 -7.25 -6.75 7.73
N GLY A 11 -7.52 -6.14 6.58
CA GLY A 11 -7.60 -4.67 6.46
C GLY A 11 -6.27 -3.99 6.14
N CYS A 12 -5.12 -4.64 6.30
CA CYS A 12 -3.83 -4.08 5.88
C CYS A 12 -3.65 -4.15 4.36
N TRP A 13 -2.79 -3.29 3.83
CA TRP A 13 -2.31 -3.29 2.44
C TRP A 13 -1.20 -4.32 2.26
N GLU A 14 -1.22 -5.02 1.13
CA GLU A 14 -0.24 -6.02 0.70
C GLU A 14 1.04 -5.35 0.19
N VAL A 15 1.78 -4.69 1.08
CA VAL A 15 3.03 -3.97 0.72
C VAL A 15 4.07 -4.91 0.10
N TRP A 16 4.04 -6.19 0.44
CA TRP A 16 4.96 -7.21 -0.06
C TRP A 16 4.61 -7.72 -1.47
N ASP A 17 3.37 -7.53 -1.94
CA ASP A 17 2.89 -7.91 -3.29
C ASP A 17 2.51 -6.66 -4.11
N ILE A 18 3.33 -5.61 -4.03
CA ILE A 18 3.16 -4.44 -4.90
C ILE A 18 3.53 -4.84 -6.33
N LYS A 19 2.55 -4.76 -7.23
CA LYS A 19 2.75 -5.11 -8.64
C LYS A 19 3.05 -3.86 -9.44
N THR A 20 4.15 -3.93 -10.18
CA THR A 20 4.55 -2.90 -11.14
C THR A 20 4.25 -3.39 -12.54
N LYS A 21 3.46 -2.65 -13.30
CA LYS A 21 3.14 -2.93 -14.70
C LYS A 21 3.64 -1.79 -15.58
N TYR A 22 4.52 -2.10 -16.52
CA TYR A 22 4.93 -1.15 -17.56
C TYR A 22 3.88 -1.15 -18.67
N LEU A 23 3.26 0.01 -18.88
CA LEU A 23 2.22 0.21 -19.88
C LEU A 23 2.79 0.84 -21.16
N SER A 24 3.87 1.61 -21.03
CA SER A 24 4.64 2.14 -22.15
C SER A 24 6.07 2.46 -21.72
N PRO A 25 6.99 2.81 -22.65
CA PRO A 25 8.36 3.22 -22.31
C PRO A 25 8.47 4.43 -21.38
N ARG A 26 7.37 5.13 -21.14
CA ARG A 26 7.28 6.32 -20.28
C ARG A 26 6.16 6.24 -19.27
N TRP A 27 5.58 5.05 -19.08
CA TRP A 27 4.44 4.87 -18.20
C TRP A 27 4.52 3.54 -17.47
N ALA A 28 4.60 3.61 -16.14
CA ALA A 28 4.48 2.49 -15.24
C ALA A 28 3.27 2.70 -14.31
N GLN A 29 2.68 1.60 -13.89
CA GLN A 29 1.58 1.59 -12.94
C GLN A 29 1.93 0.67 -11.77
N LEU A 30 1.87 1.21 -10.56
CA LEU A 30 1.95 0.46 -9.32
C LEU A 30 0.54 0.11 -8.86
N SER A 31 0.39 -1.08 -8.30
CA SER A 31 -0.87 -1.52 -7.69
C SER A 31 -0.59 -2.26 -6.39
N CYS A 32 -1.43 -2.02 -5.38
CA CYS A 32 -1.37 -2.69 -4.09
C CYS A 32 -2.79 -3.03 -3.65
N ARG A 33 -3.00 -4.28 -3.25
CA ARG A 33 -4.31 -4.77 -2.79
C ARG A 33 -4.43 -4.64 -1.29
N GLN A 34 -5.66 -4.48 -0.81
CA GLN A 34 -5.98 -4.57 0.60
C GLN A 34 -6.41 -6.00 0.95
N TRP A 35 -5.89 -6.53 2.05
CA TRP A 35 -6.20 -7.85 2.60
C TRP A 35 -7.59 -7.91 3.26
N VAL A 36 -8.63 -7.76 2.45
CA VAL A 36 -10.03 -7.97 2.84
C VAL A 36 -10.80 -8.61 1.69
N VAL A 37 -11.94 -9.23 1.99
CA VAL A 37 -12.85 -9.76 0.95
C VAL A 37 -13.30 -8.61 0.07
N ASN A 38 -13.05 -8.71 -1.25
CA ASN A 38 -13.29 -7.65 -2.23
C ASN A 38 -12.61 -6.32 -1.86
N GLY A 39 -11.41 -6.39 -1.30
CA GLY A 39 -10.65 -5.21 -0.92
C GLY A 39 -10.33 -4.28 -2.09
N PRO A 40 -10.32 -2.96 -1.86
CA PRO A 40 -9.89 -2.01 -2.86
C PRO A 40 -8.44 -2.28 -3.28
N THR A 41 -8.14 -1.93 -4.53
CA THR A 41 -6.77 -1.88 -5.04
C THR A 41 -6.38 -0.41 -5.19
N GLU A 42 -5.33 0.02 -4.51
CA GLU A 42 -4.78 1.35 -4.71
C GLU A 42 -3.84 1.29 -5.91
N ILE A 43 -4.01 2.22 -6.83
CA ILE A 43 -3.25 2.32 -8.06
C ILE A 43 -2.49 3.64 -8.07
N LYS A 44 -1.23 3.62 -8.50
CA LYS A 44 -0.43 4.82 -8.73
C LYS A 44 0.19 4.77 -10.11
N ASN A 45 -0.10 5.77 -10.92
CA ASN A 45 0.49 5.93 -12.24
C ASN A 45 1.77 6.77 -12.14
N ILE A 46 2.82 6.33 -12.82
CA ILE A 46 4.11 7.00 -12.92
C ILE A 46 4.32 7.29 -14.40
N ILE A 47 4.22 8.56 -14.77
CA ILE A 47 4.37 9.02 -16.15
C ILE A 47 5.65 9.84 -16.26
N HIS A 48 6.48 9.53 -17.25
CA HIS A 48 7.65 10.32 -17.63
C HIS A 48 7.22 11.49 -18.52
N THR A 49 7.37 12.70 -17.98
CA THR A 49 6.96 13.93 -18.64
C THR A 49 8.15 14.61 -19.32
N PRO A 50 7.91 15.52 -20.28
CA PRO A 50 8.98 16.32 -20.87
C PRO A 50 9.77 17.13 -19.82
N LEU A 51 9.14 17.55 -18.73
CA LEU A 51 9.82 18.23 -17.63
C LEU A 51 10.86 17.33 -16.95
N ASP A 52 10.55 16.05 -16.74
CA ASP A 52 11.51 15.09 -16.18
C ASP A 52 12.74 14.96 -17.09
N ARG A 53 12.53 14.97 -18.41
CA ARG A 53 13.63 14.97 -19.39
C ARG A 53 14.47 16.24 -19.31
N LEU A 54 13.85 17.42 -19.17
CA LEU A 54 14.58 18.68 -19.00
C LEU A 54 15.43 18.70 -17.72
N LEU A 55 14.94 18.04 -16.67
CA LEU A 55 15.63 17.89 -15.39
C LEU A 55 16.66 16.75 -15.38
N GLY A 56 16.88 16.06 -16.51
CA GLY A 56 17.81 14.92 -16.59
C GLY A 56 17.38 13.71 -15.75
N ILE A 57 16.10 13.62 -15.37
CA ILE A 57 15.58 12.52 -14.56
C ILE A 57 15.29 11.33 -15.48
N ASP A 58 16.03 10.26 -15.26
CA ASP A 58 15.79 8.98 -15.91
C ASP A 58 14.44 8.36 -15.45
N PHE A 59 13.79 7.63 -16.37
CA PHE A 59 12.47 7.05 -16.10
C PHE A 59 12.55 5.95 -15.04
N ASP A 60 13.53 5.06 -15.10
CA ASP A 60 13.66 3.96 -14.14
C ASP A 60 13.97 4.52 -12.75
N SER A 61 14.83 5.53 -12.68
CA SER A 61 15.12 6.27 -11.45
C SER A 61 13.86 6.94 -10.86
N LYS A 62 13.00 7.50 -11.71
CA LYS A 62 11.69 8.04 -11.29
C LYS A 62 10.75 6.95 -10.80
N VAL A 63 10.71 5.80 -11.48
CA VAL A 63 9.89 4.66 -11.08
C VAL A 63 10.30 4.15 -9.70
N LEU A 64 11.60 3.95 -9.47
CA LEU A 64 12.14 3.54 -8.17
C LEU A 64 11.73 4.52 -7.06
N ARG A 65 11.99 5.82 -7.24
CA ARG A 65 11.65 6.85 -6.25
C ARG A 65 10.15 6.89 -5.95
N GLU A 66 9.31 6.79 -6.97
CA GLU A 66 7.86 6.83 -6.78
C GLU A 66 7.30 5.53 -6.18
N THR A 67 8.00 4.41 -6.39
CA THR A 67 7.74 3.11 -5.76
C THR A 67 8.06 3.14 -4.28
N ASP A 68 9.22 3.67 -3.89
CA ASP A 68 9.59 3.81 -2.47
C ASP A 68 8.59 4.67 -1.71
N LYS A 69 8.19 5.81 -2.30
CA LYS A 69 7.14 6.66 -1.72
C LYS A 69 5.80 5.93 -1.60
N PHE A 70 5.47 5.09 -2.58
CA PHE A 70 4.23 4.31 -2.56
C PHE A 70 4.27 3.25 -1.46
N ILE A 71 5.37 2.51 -1.34
CA ILE A 71 5.62 1.55 -0.26
C ILE A 71 5.50 2.23 1.10
N ALA A 72 6.18 3.36 1.30
CA ALA A 72 6.15 4.11 2.55
C ALA A 72 4.73 4.56 2.92
N LYS A 73 3.96 5.06 1.95
CA LYS A 73 2.55 5.43 2.14
C LYS A 73 1.72 4.24 2.61
N MET A 74 1.90 3.06 2.01
CA MET A 74 1.13 1.86 2.38
C MET A 74 1.54 1.31 3.75
N LYS A 75 2.83 1.34 4.08
CA LYS A 75 3.31 1.00 5.44
C LYS A 75 2.70 1.90 6.50
N ALA A 76 2.67 3.22 6.25
CA ALA A 76 2.05 4.17 7.17
C ALA A 76 0.54 3.92 7.36
N LYS A 77 -0.19 3.60 6.28
CA LYS A 77 -1.61 3.18 6.39
C LYS A 77 -1.75 1.91 7.23
N ASN A 78 -0.88 0.91 7.03
CA ASN A 78 -0.90 -0.32 7.82
C ASN A 78 -0.64 -0.07 9.31
N GLU A 79 0.34 0.77 9.65
CA GLU A 79 0.62 1.14 11.03
C GLU A 79 -0.59 1.80 11.70
N GLN A 80 -1.31 2.67 11.00
CA GLN A 80 -2.54 3.27 11.51
C GLN A 80 -3.62 2.21 11.78
N ILE A 81 -3.83 1.27 10.85
CA ILE A 81 -4.80 0.18 11.02
C ILE A 81 -4.43 -0.69 12.21
N LEU A 82 -3.17 -1.10 12.34
CA LEU A 82 -2.71 -1.93 13.45
C LEU A 82 -2.88 -1.21 14.79
N ARG A 83 -2.51 0.08 14.88
CA ARG A 83 -2.72 0.88 16.09
C ARG A 83 -4.20 0.99 16.47
N LEU A 84 -5.11 1.09 15.50
CA LEU A 84 -6.55 1.12 15.76
C LEU A 84 -7.05 -0.22 16.29
N LYS A 85 -6.58 -1.34 15.73
CA LYS A 85 -6.90 -2.69 16.22
C LYS A 85 -6.41 -2.93 17.64
N ASP A 86 -5.19 -2.46 17.98
CA ASP A 86 -4.66 -2.58 19.33
C ASP A 86 -5.52 -1.81 20.34
N LYS A 87 -5.98 -0.60 19.97
CA LYS A 87 -6.91 0.19 20.79
C LYS A 87 -8.27 -0.48 20.95
N GLU A 88 -8.81 -1.07 19.88
CA GLU A 88 -10.07 -1.81 19.92
C GLU A 88 -9.98 -3.02 20.86
N LYS A 89 -8.87 -3.77 20.80
CA LYS A 89 -8.62 -4.90 21.69
C LYS A 89 -8.54 -4.44 23.16
N ALA A 90 -7.77 -3.40 23.44
CA ALA A 90 -7.65 -2.85 24.80
C ALA A 90 -9.02 -2.38 25.34
N LEU A 91 -9.83 -1.71 24.50
CA LEU A 91 -11.17 -1.29 24.88
C LEU A 91 -12.10 -2.48 25.15
N SER A 92 -12.04 -3.54 24.32
CA SER A 92 -12.81 -4.78 24.51
C SER A 92 -12.48 -5.45 25.86
N GLU A 93 -11.21 -5.49 26.23
CA GLU A 93 -10.76 -6.03 27.52
C GLU A 93 -11.29 -5.20 28.70
N VAL A 94 -11.25 -3.86 28.60
CA VAL A 94 -11.82 -2.97 29.64
C VAL A 94 -13.32 -3.17 29.80
N ILE A 95 -14.07 -3.34 28.71
CA ILE A 95 -15.52 -3.57 28.75
C ILE A 95 -15.84 -4.91 29.41
N LYS A 96 -15.09 -5.97 29.09
CA LYS A 96 -15.27 -7.32 29.69
C LYS A 96 -14.94 -7.39 31.18
N ILE A 97 -14.17 -6.44 31.72
CA ILE A 97 -13.87 -6.36 33.16
C ILE A 97 -14.99 -5.62 33.91
N ARG A 98 -15.72 -4.74 33.21
CA ARG A 98 -16.79 -3.91 33.80
C ARG A 98 -18.17 -4.58 33.82
N TYR A 99 -18.36 -5.67 33.09
CA TYR A 99 -19.57 -6.48 33.01
C TYR A 99 -19.26 -7.93 33.33
#